data_AF-M7APM7-F1
#
_entry.id   AF-M7APM7-F1
#
_cell.length_a   1.000
_cell.length_b   1.000
_cell.length_c   1.000
_cell.angle_alpha   90.00
_cell.angle_beta   90.00
_cell.angle_gamma   90.00
#
_symmetry.space_group_name_H-M   'P 1'
#
loop_
_entity.id
_entity.type
_entity.pdbx_description
1 polymer ?
#
loop_
_entity_poly.entity_id
_entity_poly.type
_entity_poly.pdbx_seq_one_letter_code
_entity_poly.pdbx_strand_id
1 'polypeptide(L)'
;MVDILSPKGPSRIALPLIKTIQSNYKTIWQTPASSAPMAKGVERKYFAPSKGYVFLFCHPSPCSLVVSAVDEREWHGQQATAPKAKEAKCLDLFGRKVYSSGGLQLRIANHQATLNRHNFSSWAAVGKFKDNLPQGSQQQFTALVDKGKTVAKTSLQASLDSADMVARTVTSGVVMRCSVWLQESGLPPKVQNTLQDLPFKGSGLFSDQTDMRLYSLKDS
;
A
#
# COMPACT_ATOMS: atom_id res chain seq x y z
N MET A 1 -19.11 11.50 -16.32
CA MET A 1 -18.26 10.50 -15.62
C MET A 1 -19.20 9.38 -15.19
N VAL A 2 -19.14 8.21 -15.84
CA VAL A 2 -20.05 7.09 -15.54
C VAL A 2 -19.54 6.41 -14.28
N ASP A 3 -20.36 6.40 -13.23
CA ASP A 3 -20.09 5.68 -12.00
C ASP A 3 -20.20 4.17 -12.27
N ILE A 4 -19.05 3.50 -12.38
CA ILE A 4 -18.96 2.08 -12.73
C ILE A 4 -19.31 1.19 -11.51
N LEU A 5 -19.55 1.76 -10.33
CA LEU A 5 -19.62 1.04 -9.05
C LEU A 5 -21.04 0.71 -8.55
N SER A 6 -21.89 0.01 -9.32
CA SER A 6 -22.91 -0.94 -8.79
C SER A 6 -23.66 -1.70 -9.91
N PRO A 7 -24.27 -2.90 -9.70
CA PRO A 7 -24.83 -3.48 -8.46
C PRO A 7 -24.05 -4.67 -7.85
N LYS A 8 -24.42 -5.04 -6.60
CA LYS A 8 -23.86 -6.11 -5.75
C LYS A 8 -23.92 -7.49 -6.44
N GLY A 9 -22.74 -8.02 -6.79
CA GLY A 9 -22.55 -9.43 -7.11
C GLY A 9 -22.54 -10.34 -5.86
N PRO A 10 -22.44 -11.66 -6.03
CA PRO A 10 -22.45 -12.62 -4.94
C PRO A 10 -21.35 -12.34 -3.91
N SER A 11 -21.67 -12.50 -2.62
CA SER A 11 -20.85 -12.08 -1.49
C SER A 11 -19.53 -12.85 -1.32
N ARG A 12 -19.35 -13.98 -2.03
CA ARG A 12 -18.15 -14.83 -1.97
C ARG A 12 -17.88 -15.44 -3.34
N ILE A 13 -16.66 -15.28 -3.84
CA ILE A 13 -16.17 -15.94 -5.07
C ILE A 13 -15.03 -16.86 -4.65
N ALA A 14 -15.21 -18.17 -4.85
CA ALA A 14 -14.14 -19.15 -4.67
C ALA A 14 -13.47 -19.39 -6.03
N LEU A 15 -12.21 -18.97 -6.17
CA LEU A 15 -11.40 -19.24 -7.36
C LEU A 15 -10.31 -20.25 -7.00
N PRO A 16 -9.97 -21.19 -7.90
CA PRO A 16 -8.86 -22.11 -7.68
C PRO A 16 -7.54 -21.34 -7.60
N LEU A 17 -6.65 -21.77 -6.71
CA LEU A 17 -5.31 -21.20 -6.61
C LEU A 17 -4.47 -21.62 -7.81
N ILE A 18 -3.99 -20.64 -8.58
CA ILE A 18 -3.15 -20.89 -9.76
C ILE A 18 -1.81 -21.48 -9.32
N LYS A 19 -1.38 -22.59 -9.93
CA LYS A 19 -0.14 -23.32 -9.59
C LYS A 19 1.11 -22.42 -9.57
N THR A 20 1.20 -21.47 -10.51
CA THR A 20 2.30 -20.51 -10.56
C THR A 20 2.33 -19.60 -9.33
N ILE A 21 1.18 -19.11 -8.87
CA ILE A 21 1.08 -18.32 -7.63
C ILE A 21 1.53 -19.19 -6.44
N GLN A 22 1.09 -20.44 -6.40
CA GLN A 22 1.48 -21.40 -5.37
C GLN A 22 2.99 -21.63 -5.32
N SER A 23 3.62 -21.86 -6.46
CA SER A 23 5.07 -22.05 -6.54
C SER A 23 5.83 -20.81 -6.06
N ASN A 24 5.38 -19.62 -6.46
CA ASN A 24 6.06 -18.37 -6.13
C ASN A 24 6.18 -18.14 -4.62
N TYR A 25 5.07 -18.25 -3.88
CA TYR A 25 5.15 -18.04 -2.43
C TYR A 25 5.93 -19.16 -1.73
N LYS A 26 5.82 -20.42 -2.20
CA LYS A 26 6.59 -21.54 -1.64
C LYS A 26 8.10 -21.34 -1.77
N THR A 27 8.56 -20.80 -2.90
CA THR A 27 9.97 -20.47 -3.12
C THR A 27 10.42 -19.35 -2.18
N ILE A 28 9.63 -18.28 -2.05
CA ILE A 28 9.95 -17.16 -1.16
C ILE A 28 10.03 -17.63 0.30
N TRP A 29 9.13 -18.52 0.72
CA TRP A 29 9.10 -19.06 2.08
C TRP A 29 10.26 -20.00 2.44
N GLN A 30 11.07 -20.44 1.47
CA GLN A 30 12.29 -21.20 1.79
C GLN A 30 13.31 -20.36 2.56
N THR A 31 13.34 -19.04 2.32
CA THR A 31 14.31 -18.12 2.93
C THR A 31 13.64 -16.81 3.39
N PRO A 32 12.73 -16.88 4.38
CA PRO A 32 11.87 -15.76 4.72
C PRO A 32 12.64 -14.55 5.29
N ALA A 33 13.71 -14.79 6.06
CA ALA A 33 14.50 -13.73 6.68
C ALA A 33 15.33 -12.90 5.69
N SER A 34 15.91 -13.57 4.68
CA SER A 34 16.78 -12.95 3.66
C SER A 34 16.03 -12.51 2.40
N SER A 35 14.73 -12.81 2.31
CA SER A 35 13.90 -12.39 1.18
C SER A 35 13.90 -10.86 1.04
N ALA A 36 14.17 -10.40 -0.19
CA ALA A 36 14.04 -9.00 -0.53
C ALA A 36 12.55 -8.59 -0.51
N PRO A 37 12.21 -7.38 -0.03
CA PRO A 37 10.82 -6.90 -0.02
C PRO A 37 10.22 -6.78 -1.41
N MET A 38 11.08 -6.64 -2.42
CA MET A 38 10.74 -6.38 -3.81
C MET A 38 11.73 -7.11 -4.72
N ALA A 39 11.23 -7.70 -5.81
CA ALA A 39 12.08 -8.20 -6.89
C ALA A 39 12.46 -7.02 -7.80
N LYS A 40 13.76 -6.72 -7.93
CA LYS A 40 14.28 -5.54 -8.66
C LYS A 40 13.70 -5.35 -10.08
N GLY A 41 13.40 -6.44 -10.79
CA GLY A 41 12.82 -6.38 -12.14
C GLY A 41 11.37 -5.87 -12.17
N VAL A 42 10.62 -6.06 -11.08
CA VAL A 42 9.18 -5.73 -11.00
C VAL A 42 8.98 -4.23 -10.75
N GLU A 43 9.89 -3.58 -10.01
CA GLU A 43 9.83 -2.14 -9.75
C GLU A 43 9.83 -1.30 -11.02
N ARG A 44 10.67 -1.68 -12.00
CA ARG A 44 10.79 -0.95 -13.28
C ARG A 44 9.57 -1.15 -14.18
N LYS A 45 8.83 -2.25 -14.02
CA LYS A 45 7.68 -2.59 -14.85
C LYS A 45 6.46 -1.71 -14.53
N TYR A 46 6.25 -1.39 -13.25
CA TYR A 46 5.07 -0.67 -12.78
C TYR A 46 5.44 0.76 -12.42
N PHE A 47 5.84 1.53 -13.43
CA PHE A 47 6.17 2.94 -13.27
C PHE A 47 4.90 3.80 -13.21
N ALA A 48 4.90 4.80 -12.33
CA ALA A 48 3.88 5.83 -12.22
C ALA A 48 4.59 7.19 -12.09
N PRO A 49 3.99 8.31 -12.55
CA PRO A 49 4.58 9.63 -12.37
C PRO A 49 4.90 9.89 -10.89
N SER A 50 6.13 10.30 -10.60
CA SER A 50 6.58 10.51 -9.21
C SER A 50 6.10 11.83 -8.61
N LYS A 51 5.80 12.84 -9.45
CA LYS A 51 5.33 14.16 -8.98
C LYS A 51 3.98 14.02 -8.26
N GLY A 52 3.98 14.31 -6.95
CA GLY A 52 2.81 14.14 -6.08
C GLY A 52 2.65 12.73 -5.49
N TYR A 53 3.47 11.76 -5.91
CA TYR A 53 3.37 10.35 -5.49
C TYR A 53 4.73 9.76 -5.07
N VAL A 54 5.64 10.62 -4.60
CA VAL A 54 7.00 10.22 -4.16
C VAL A 54 6.95 9.15 -3.07
N PHE A 55 5.92 9.18 -2.22
CA PHE A 55 5.67 8.19 -1.18
C PHE A 55 5.54 6.75 -1.72
N LEU A 56 5.22 6.56 -3.00
CA LEU A 56 5.18 5.22 -3.61
C LEU A 56 6.59 4.63 -3.83
N PHE A 57 7.62 5.47 -3.89
CA PHE A 57 8.97 5.11 -4.31
C PHE A 57 9.99 5.23 -3.20
N CYS A 58 9.80 6.18 -2.29
CA CYS A 58 10.77 6.51 -1.25
C CYS A 58 10.21 6.25 0.13
N HIS A 59 11.03 5.69 1.02
CA HIS A 59 10.68 5.63 2.43
C HIS A 59 10.56 7.03 3.01
N PRO A 60 9.53 7.31 3.83
CA PRO A 60 9.47 8.55 4.55
C PRO A 60 10.66 8.61 5.50
N SER A 61 11.42 9.70 5.44
CA SER A 61 12.52 9.96 6.35
C SER A 61 11.96 10.16 7.76
N PRO A 62 12.66 9.71 8.81
CA PRO A 62 12.46 10.24 10.14
C PRO A 62 12.66 11.77 10.06
N CYS A 63 11.64 12.53 10.44
CA CYS A 63 11.62 14.00 10.50
C CYS A 63 10.81 14.38 11.75
N SER A 64 10.96 15.59 12.30
CA SER A 64 10.39 16.06 13.60
C SER A 64 11.44 16.16 14.70
N LEU A 65 11.12 16.97 15.72
CA LEU A 65 11.79 17.04 17.02
C LEU A 65 11.94 15.67 17.71
N VAL A 66 11.10 14.69 17.38
CA VAL A 66 11.26 13.30 17.86
C VAL A 66 12.64 12.75 17.48
N VAL A 67 13.11 13.04 16.26
CA VAL A 67 14.43 12.59 15.79
C VAL A 67 15.54 13.31 16.56
N SER A 68 15.42 14.63 16.73
CA SER A 68 16.37 15.41 17.52
C SER A 68 16.46 14.93 18.96
N ALA A 69 15.33 14.57 19.58
CA ALA A 69 15.31 14.02 20.93
C ALA A 69 16.02 12.65 21.01
N VAL A 70 15.88 11.80 19.99
CA VAL A 70 16.63 10.54 19.89
C VAL A 70 18.13 10.82 19.76
N ASP A 71 18.53 11.72 18.87
CA ASP A 71 19.93 12.08 18.61
C ASP A 71 20.60 12.67 19.87
N GLU A 72 19.91 13.56 20.59
CA GLU A 72 20.40 14.10 21.86
C GLU A 72 20.59 12.99 22.90
N ARG A 73 19.69 12.02 22.95
CA ARG A 73 19.75 10.91 23.91
C ARG A 73 20.89 9.94 23.60
N GLU A 74 21.16 9.71 22.31
CA GLU A 74 22.36 8.99 21.85
C GLU A 74 23.64 9.74 22.23
N TRP A 75 23.67 11.06 22.02
CA TRP A 75 24.81 11.91 22.36
C TRP A 75 25.16 11.87 23.85
N HIS A 76 24.16 11.91 24.73
CA HIS A 76 24.34 11.89 26.18
C HIS A 76 24.55 10.47 26.76
N GLY A 77 24.71 9.45 25.90
CA GLY A 77 24.98 8.07 26.34
C GLY A 77 23.83 7.40 27.11
N GLN A 78 22.62 7.95 27.04
CA GLN A 78 21.44 7.46 27.76
C GLN A 78 20.73 6.30 27.04
N GLN A 79 21.46 5.59 26.16
CA GLN A 79 20.91 4.53 25.33
C GLN A 79 20.32 3.41 26.20
N ALA A 80 19.23 2.80 25.73
CA ALA A 80 18.74 1.55 26.31
C ALA A 80 19.84 0.46 26.20
N THR A 81 19.85 -0.50 27.11
CA THR A 81 20.80 -1.64 27.09
C THR A 81 20.91 -2.24 25.68
N ALA A 82 22.12 -2.64 25.27
CA ALA A 82 22.46 -3.08 23.91
C ALA A 82 21.46 -4.03 23.19
N PRO A 83 20.67 -4.90 23.87
CA PRO A 83 19.61 -5.68 23.22
C PRO A 83 18.47 -4.81 22.64
N LYS A 84 17.99 -3.80 23.38
CA LYS A 84 16.83 -2.98 22.99
C LYS A 84 17.11 -2.12 21.76
N ALA A 85 18.31 -1.55 21.65
CA ALA A 85 18.72 -0.76 20.49
C ALA A 85 18.81 -1.62 19.20
N LYS A 86 19.17 -2.91 19.30
CA LYS A 86 19.17 -3.84 18.15
C LYS A 86 17.74 -4.19 17.71
N GLU A 87 16.84 -4.40 18.67
CA GLU A 87 15.43 -4.68 18.41
C GLU A 87 14.73 -3.51 17.73
N ALA A 88 14.94 -2.29 18.22
CA ALA A 88 14.41 -1.05 17.63
C ALA A 88 14.84 -0.90 16.15
N LYS A 89 16.14 -1.05 15.87
CA LYS A 89 16.69 -1.00 14.49
C LYS A 89 16.09 -2.09 13.60
N CYS A 90 15.90 -3.30 14.14
CA CYS A 90 15.28 -4.41 13.42
C CYS A 90 13.82 -4.11 13.06
N LEU A 91 13.05 -3.54 13.99
CA LEU A 91 11.65 -3.18 13.78
C LEU A 91 11.48 -2.02 12.80
N ASP A 92 12.33 -0.97 12.85
CA ASP A 92 12.30 0.10 11.84
C ASP A 92 12.63 -0.47 10.45
N LEU A 93 13.61 -1.37 10.34
CA LEU A 93 13.92 -2.05 9.09
C LEU A 93 12.73 -2.87 8.57
N PHE A 94 12.06 -3.62 9.44
CA PHE A 94 10.87 -4.38 9.06
C PHE A 94 9.74 -3.46 8.58
N GLY A 95 9.47 -2.37 9.30
CA GLY A 95 8.50 -1.35 8.88
C GLY A 95 8.84 -0.73 7.53
N ARG A 96 10.12 -0.48 7.22
CA ARG A 96 10.57 -0.04 5.89
C ARG A 96 10.28 -1.11 4.83
N LYS A 97 10.55 -2.39 5.10
CA LYS A 97 10.24 -3.49 4.17
C LYS A 97 8.74 -3.52 3.84
N VAL A 98 7.89 -3.47 4.87
CA VAL A 98 6.42 -3.42 4.73
C VAL A 98 5.98 -2.23 3.88
N TYR A 99 6.52 -1.04 4.17
CA TYR A 99 6.24 0.18 3.41
C TYR A 99 6.58 0.03 1.93
N SER A 100 7.78 -0.45 1.61
CA SER A 100 8.25 -0.62 0.23
C SER A 100 7.43 -1.65 -0.54
N SER A 101 7.16 -2.81 0.06
CA SER A 101 6.30 -3.82 -0.55
C SER A 101 4.90 -3.27 -0.82
N GLY A 102 4.34 -2.49 0.11
CA GLY A 102 3.07 -1.81 -0.07
C GLY A 102 3.11 -0.78 -1.21
N GLY A 103 4.14 0.07 -1.28
CA GLY A 103 4.31 1.04 -2.37
C GLY A 103 4.34 0.36 -3.75
N LEU A 104 5.06 -0.76 -3.88
CA LEU A 104 5.07 -1.55 -5.11
C LEU A 104 3.70 -2.16 -5.43
N GLN A 105 3.03 -2.77 -4.45
CA GLN A 105 1.71 -3.35 -4.65
C GLN A 105 0.67 -2.29 -5.05
N LEU A 106 0.76 -1.07 -4.52
CA LEU A 106 -0.12 0.03 -4.91
C LEU A 106 0.10 0.45 -6.37
N ARG A 107 1.35 0.46 -6.84
CA ARG A 107 1.66 0.68 -8.27
C ARG A 107 1.10 -0.44 -9.15
N ILE A 108 1.20 -1.69 -8.71
CA ILE A 108 0.62 -2.85 -9.41
C ILE A 108 -0.91 -2.72 -9.50
N ALA A 109 -1.57 -2.42 -8.37
CA ALA A 109 -3.02 -2.25 -8.30
C ALA A 109 -3.49 -1.10 -9.21
N ASN A 110 -2.78 0.04 -9.22
CA ASN A 110 -3.07 1.15 -10.11
C ASN A 110 -2.96 0.76 -11.60
N HIS A 111 -1.91 0.02 -11.95
CA HIS A 111 -1.73 -0.48 -13.32
C HIS A 111 -2.87 -1.43 -13.72
N GLN A 112 -3.22 -2.39 -12.84
CA GLN A 112 -4.34 -3.30 -13.08
C GLN A 112 -5.68 -2.56 -13.22
N ALA A 113 -5.97 -1.59 -12.35
CA ALA A 113 -7.18 -0.78 -12.42
C ALA A 113 -7.27 -0.03 -13.76
N THR A 114 -6.15 0.56 -14.22
CA THR A 114 -6.07 1.24 -15.51
C THR A 114 -6.37 0.28 -16.67
N LEU A 115 -5.73 -0.89 -16.70
CA LEU A 115 -5.97 -1.91 -17.73
C LEU A 115 -7.41 -2.41 -17.73
N ASN A 116 -7.99 -2.67 -16.55
CA ASN A 116 -9.36 -3.17 -16.41
C ASN A 116 -10.39 -2.14 -16.87
N ARG A 117 -10.15 -0.84 -16.60
CA ARG A 117 -10.98 0.25 -17.10
C ARG A 117 -10.94 0.36 -18.63
N HIS A 118 -9.76 0.21 -19.23
CA HIS A 118 -9.62 0.14 -20.68
C HIS A 118 -10.34 -1.08 -21.24
N ASN A 119 -10.16 -2.26 -20.65
CA ASN A 119 -10.83 -3.49 -21.07
C ASN A 119 -12.37 -3.35 -21.05
N PHE A 120 -12.93 -2.77 -19.98
CA PHE A 120 -14.36 -2.48 -19.90
C PHE A 120 -14.82 -1.58 -21.06
N SER A 121 -14.06 -0.51 -21.34
CA SER A 121 -14.35 0.42 -22.43
C SER A 121 -14.25 -0.25 -23.80
N SER A 122 -13.28 -1.15 -23.99
CA SER A 122 -13.15 -1.96 -25.20
C SER A 122 -14.36 -2.87 -25.41
N TRP A 123 -14.85 -3.56 -24.37
CA TRP A 123 -16.08 -4.36 -24.48
C TRP A 123 -17.31 -3.50 -24.76
N ALA A 124 -17.39 -2.29 -24.19
CA ALA A 124 -18.45 -1.35 -24.52
C ALA A 124 -18.40 -0.91 -25.99
N ALA A 125 -17.21 -0.71 -26.56
CA ALA A 125 -17.04 -0.42 -27.97
C ALA A 125 -17.40 -1.62 -28.86
N VAL A 126 -16.97 -2.84 -28.48
CA VAL A 126 -17.34 -4.09 -29.17
C VAL A 126 -18.85 -4.23 -29.23
N GLY A 127 -19.56 -3.90 -28.14
CA GLY A 127 -21.03 -3.95 -28.11
C GLY A 127 -21.74 -3.15 -29.21
N LYS A 128 -21.10 -2.10 -29.76
CA LYS A 128 -21.66 -1.28 -30.85
C LYS A 128 -21.76 -2.02 -32.19
N PHE A 129 -21.03 -3.12 -32.36
CA PHE A 129 -21.07 -3.92 -33.60
C PHE A 129 -22.24 -4.91 -33.63
N LYS A 130 -23.09 -4.95 -32.59
CA LYS A 130 -24.22 -5.88 -32.49
C LYS A 130 -25.11 -5.84 -33.72
N ASP A 131 -25.47 -4.65 -34.20
CA ASP A 131 -26.46 -4.47 -35.26
C ASP A 131 -25.91 -4.87 -36.65
N ASN A 132 -24.58 -5.04 -36.77
CA ASN A 132 -23.93 -5.52 -37.98
C ASN A 132 -23.92 -7.05 -38.09
N LEU A 133 -24.38 -7.76 -37.06
CA LEU A 133 -24.39 -9.22 -37.03
C LEU A 133 -25.73 -9.80 -37.51
N PRO A 134 -25.73 -11.00 -38.12
CA PRO A 134 -26.95 -11.73 -38.45
C PRO A 134 -27.83 -11.90 -37.22
N GLN A 135 -29.15 -11.73 -37.37
CA GLN A 135 -30.13 -11.72 -36.26
C GLN A 135 -29.97 -12.92 -35.31
N GLY A 136 -29.75 -14.13 -35.86
CA GLY A 136 -29.56 -15.35 -35.06
C GLY A 136 -28.33 -15.36 -34.15
N SER A 137 -27.36 -14.47 -34.37
CA SER A 137 -26.10 -14.39 -33.60
C SER A 137 -26.06 -13.22 -32.60
N GLN A 138 -26.97 -12.25 -32.71
CA GLN A 138 -26.95 -11.03 -31.91
C GLN A 138 -27.12 -11.29 -30.40
N GLN A 139 -27.93 -12.28 -30.02
CA GLN A 139 -28.14 -12.63 -28.61
C GLN A 139 -26.87 -13.21 -27.97
N GLN A 140 -26.22 -14.16 -28.65
CA GLN A 140 -24.96 -14.75 -28.17
C GLN A 140 -23.85 -13.70 -28.08
N PHE A 141 -23.78 -12.81 -29.07
CA PHE A 141 -22.85 -11.69 -29.06
C PHE A 141 -23.08 -10.75 -27.87
N THR A 142 -24.34 -10.39 -27.60
CA THR A 142 -24.71 -9.55 -26.47
C THR A 142 -24.27 -10.20 -25.15
N ALA A 143 -24.57 -11.48 -24.96
CA ALA A 143 -24.16 -12.23 -23.77
C ALA A 143 -22.64 -12.27 -23.60
N LEU A 144 -21.87 -12.42 -24.69
CA LEU A 144 -20.42 -12.39 -24.67
C LEU A 144 -19.88 -11.02 -24.24
N VAL A 145 -20.41 -9.94 -24.82
CA VAL A 145 -20.03 -8.56 -24.47
C VAL A 145 -20.33 -8.27 -23.00
N ASP A 146 -21.50 -8.65 -22.51
CA ASP A 146 -21.89 -8.42 -21.12
C ASP A 146 -21.05 -9.24 -20.14
N LYS A 147 -20.69 -10.47 -20.50
CA LYS A 147 -19.71 -11.26 -19.75
C LYS A 147 -18.35 -10.58 -19.70
N GLY A 148 -17.87 -10.06 -20.83
CA GLY A 148 -16.59 -9.33 -20.93
C GLY A 148 -16.57 -8.07 -20.04
N LYS A 149 -17.64 -7.26 -20.09
CA LYS A 149 -17.82 -6.10 -19.20
C LYS A 149 -17.84 -6.50 -17.73
N THR A 150 -18.57 -7.57 -17.39
CA THR A 150 -18.67 -8.07 -16.02
C THR A 150 -17.30 -8.49 -15.49
N VAL A 151 -16.53 -9.27 -16.26
CA VAL A 151 -15.17 -9.69 -15.89
C VAL A 151 -14.27 -8.47 -15.68
N ALA A 152 -14.28 -7.50 -16.61
CA ALA A 152 -13.48 -6.29 -16.48
C ALA A 152 -13.85 -5.46 -15.24
N LYS A 153 -15.14 -5.35 -14.93
CA LYS A 153 -15.64 -4.65 -13.72
C LYS A 153 -15.24 -5.36 -12.43
N THR A 154 -15.40 -6.68 -12.36
CA THR A 154 -14.97 -7.47 -11.18
C THR A 154 -13.46 -7.39 -10.97
N SER A 155 -12.67 -7.43 -12.05
CA SER A 155 -11.22 -7.27 -12.00
C SER A 155 -10.81 -5.87 -11.54
N LEU A 156 -11.51 -4.82 -12.00
CA LEU A 156 -11.32 -3.44 -11.51
C LEU A 156 -11.60 -3.34 -10.00
N GLN A 157 -12.69 -3.94 -9.52
CA GLN A 157 -13.01 -3.96 -8.09
C GLN A 157 -11.93 -4.67 -7.29
N ALA A 158 -11.44 -5.82 -7.75
CA ALA A 158 -10.34 -6.53 -7.09
C ALA A 158 -9.05 -5.68 -7.01
N SER A 159 -8.76 -4.86 -8.01
CA SER A 159 -7.65 -3.90 -7.96
C SER A 159 -7.87 -2.81 -6.91
N LEU A 160 -9.10 -2.31 -6.75
CA LEU A 160 -9.44 -1.32 -5.72
C LEU A 160 -9.37 -1.91 -4.31
N ASP A 161 -9.90 -3.13 -4.12
CA ASP A 161 -9.83 -3.84 -2.84
C ASP A 161 -8.37 -4.15 -2.46
N SER A 162 -7.53 -4.51 -3.46
CA SER A 162 -6.10 -4.66 -3.27
C SER A 162 -5.43 -3.34 -2.87
N ALA A 163 -5.83 -2.21 -3.45
CA ALA A 163 -5.28 -0.91 -3.08
C ALA A 163 -5.66 -0.50 -1.65
N ASP A 164 -6.89 -0.75 -1.20
CA ASP A 164 -7.32 -0.52 0.19
C ASP A 164 -6.51 -1.38 1.18
N MET A 165 -6.39 -2.68 0.93
CA MET A 165 -5.59 -3.59 1.76
C MET A 165 -4.13 -3.16 1.85
N VAL A 166 -3.56 -2.71 0.73
CA VAL A 166 -2.20 -2.19 0.67
C VAL A 166 -2.07 -0.90 1.46
N ALA A 167 -3.00 0.03 1.35
CA ALA A 167 -2.99 1.27 2.14
C ALA A 167 -2.98 0.97 3.64
N ARG A 168 -3.81 0.02 4.10
CA ARG A 168 -3.81 -0.45 5.50
C ARG A 168 -2.48 -1.07 5.91
N THR A 169 -1.89 -1.90 5.06
CA THR A 169 -0.60 -2.55 5.31
C THR A 169 0.54 -1.53 5.40
N VAL A 170 0.56 -0.53 4.50
CA VAL A 170 1.51 0.59 4.55
C VAL A 170 1.34 1.36 5.85
N THR A 171 0.12 1.67 6.25
CA THR A 171 -0.18 2.34 7.52
C THR A 171 0.35 1.55 8.71
N SER A 172 0.17 0.22 8.75
CA SER A 172 0.76 -0.62 9.81
C SER A 172 2.29 -0.54 9.84
N GLY A 173 2.94 -0.52 8.67
CA GLY A 173 4.38 -0.32 8.56
C GLY A 173 4.85 1.05 9.05
N VAL A 174 4.10 2.12 8.72
CA VAL A 174 4.36 3.48 9.23
C VAL A 174 4.21 3.55 10.74
N VAL A 175 3.10 3.04 11.27
CA VAL A 175 2.81 3.02 12.71
C VAL A 175 3.92 2.28 13.46
N MET A 176 4.35 1.12 12.96
CA MET A 176 5.46 0.38 13.56
C MET A 176 6.74 1.23 13.64
N ARG A 177 7.09 1.94 12.56
CA ARG A 177 8.24 2.84 12.56
C ARG A 177 8.04 3.98 13.54
N CYS A 178 6.91 4.67 13.52
CA CYS A 178 6.60 5.75 14.46
C CYS A 178 6.73 5.29 15.92
N SER A 179 6.21 4.11 16.26
CA SER A 179 6.32 3.54 17.62
C SER A 179 7.77 3.40 18.06
N VAL A 180 8.63 2.86 17.19
CA VAL A 180 10.05 2.68 17.48
C VAL A 180 10.71 4.03 17.76
N TRP A 181 10.51 5.01 16.89
CA TRP A 181 11.11 6.33 17.04
C TRP A 181 10.57 7.08 18.29
N LEU A 182 9.29 6.95 18.59
CA LEU A 182 8.69 7.52 19.80
C LEU A 182 9.20 6.85 21.08
N GLN A 183 9.39 5.53 21.08
CA GLN A 183 9.96 4.82 22.22
C GLN A 183 11.41 5.24 22.49
N GLU A 184 12.22 5.33 21.45
CA GLU A 184 13.62 5.74 21.57
C GLU A 184 13.77 7.21 22.01
N SER A 185 12.79 8.07 21.70
CA SER A 185 12.81 9.49 22.10
C SER A 185 12.67 9.72 23.61
N GLY A 186 12.25 8.70 24.38
CA GLY A 186 12.06 8.82 25.83
C GLY A 186 10.85 9.66 26.25
N LEU A 187 9.97 10.06 25.32
CA LEU A 187 8.75 10.81 25.62
C LEU A 187 7.82 10.01 26.56
N PRO A 188 7.01 10.67 27.42
CA PRO A 188 6.05 9.97 28.26
C PRO A 188 5.04 9.17 27.43
N PRO A 189 4.60 7.97 27.86
CA PRO A 189 3.67 7.13 27.08
C PRO A 189 2.38 7.83 26.64
N LYS A 190 1.86 8.73 27.47
CA LYS A 190 0.68 9.55 27.14
C LYS A 190 0.93 10.43 25.92
N VAL A 191 2.12 11.03 25.80
CA VAL A 191 2.52 11.85 24.65
C VAL A 191 2.72 10.97 23.43
N GLN A 192 3.41 9.83 23.58
CA GLN A 192 3.65 8.89 22.47
C GLN A 192 2.33 8.45 21.80
N ASN A 193 1.32 8.04 22.59
CA ASN A 193 0.02 7.62 22.05
C ASN A 193 -0.66 8.73 21.25
N THR A 194 -0.60 9.98 21.72
CA THR A 194 -1.21 11.11 21.01
C THR A 194 -0.50 11.47 19.70
N LEU A 195 0.80 11.21 19.60
CA LEU A 195 1.58 11.48 18.39
C LEU A 195 1.47 10.35 17.37
N GLN A 196 1.27 9.11 17.83
CA GLN A 196 1.14 7.93 16.97
C GLN A 196 -0.11 7.97 16.08
N ASP A 197 -1.21 8.55 16.59
CA ASP A 197 -2.49 8.67 15.87
C ASP A 197 -2.55 9.90 14.93
N LEU A 198 -1.46 10.64 14.75
CA LEU A 198 -1.44 11.77 13.83
C LEU A 198 -1.53 11.31 12.36
N PRO A 199 -2.17 12.09 11.47
CA PRO A 199 -2.31 11.73 10.08
C PRO A 199 -0.96 11.60 9.36
N PHE A 200 -0.77 10.50 8.63
CA PHE A 200 0.37 10.32 7.73
C PHE A 200 0.13 11.03 6.40
N LYS A 201 1.05 11.93 6.01
CA LYS A 201 0.95 12.74 4.77
C LYS A 201 1.91 12.30 3.65
N GLY A 202 2.77 11.32 3.89
CA GLY A 202 3.70 10.81 2.87
C GLY A 202 4.97 11.64 2.64
N SER A 203 5.08 12.85 3.19
CA SER A 203 6.29 13.69 3.09
C SER A 203 7.41 13.26 4.06
N GLY A 204 7.03 12.65 5.17
CA GLY A 204 7.94 12.26 6.25
C GLY A 204 7.27 11.32 7.22
N LEU A 205 8.05 10.71 8.12
CA LEU A 205 7.54 9.69 9.04
C LEU A 205 6.56 10.29 10.06
N PHE A 206 6.86 11.51 10.50
CA PHE A 206 5.99 12.32 11.34
C PHE A 206 5.46 13.50 10.53
N SER A 207 4.28 13.99 10.88
CA SER A 207 3.68 15.16 10.24
C SER A 207 4.18 16.45 10.89
N ASP A 208 4.04 17.59 10.22
CA ASP A 208 4.34 18.91 10.82
C ASP A 208 3.50 19.19 12.09
N GLN A 209 2.37 18.50 12.26
CA GLN A 209 1.56 18.61 13.48
C GLN A 209 2.22 17.97 14.70
N THR A 210 3.17 17.06 14.49
CA THR A 210 3.91 16.41 15.57
C THR A 210 4.69 17.44 16.37
N ASP A 211 5.41 18.33 15.70
CA ASP A 211 6.20 19.37 16.36
C ASP A 211 5.29 20.39 17.07
N MET A 212 4.19 20.81 16.42
CA MET A 212 3.21 21.71 17.05
C MET A 212 2.63 21.13 18.35
N ARG A 213 2.30 19.82 18.36
CA ARG A 213 1.81 19.16 19.58
C ARG A 213 2.89 19.07 20.66
N LEU A 214 4.12 18.75 20.29
CA LEU A 214 5.24 18.71 21.22
C LEU A 214 5.48 20.07 21.90
N TYR A 215 5.41 21.17 21.15
CA TYR A 215 5.50 22.52 21.73
C TYR A 215 4.36 22.81 22.69
N SER A 216 3.11 22.55 22.31
CA SER A 216 1.94 22.81 23.18
C SER A 216 1.97 22.06 24.51
N LEU A 217 2.59 20.86 24.52
CA LEU A 217 2.73 20.03 25.71
C LEU A 217 3.90 20.45 26.61
N LYS A 218 4.85 21.23 26.07
CA LYS A 218 5.97 21.80 26.84
C LYS A 218 5.55 23.07 27.59
N ASP A 219 4.54 23.77 27.07
CA ASP A 219 4.00 25.02 27.63
C ASP A 219 2.83 24.80 28.61
N SER A 220 2.49 23.55 28.93
CA SER A 220 1.43 23.15 29.89
C SER A 220 2.03 22.49 31.14
#